data_AF-A0A3P7IQR0-F1
#
_entry.id   AF-A0A3P7IQR0-F1
#
_cell.length_a   1.000
_cell.length_b   1.000
_cell.length_c   1.000
_cell.angle_alpha   90.00
_cell.angle_beta   90.00
_cell.angle_gamma   90.00
#
_symmetry.space_group_name_H-M   'P 1'
#
loop_
_entity.id
_entity.type
_entity.pdbx_description
1 polymer ?
#
loop_
_entity_poly.entity_id
_entity_poly.type
_entity_poly.pdbx_seq_one_letter_code
_entity_poly.pdbx_strand_id
1 'polypeptide(L)'
;MKGWNSDFAFYLLQLMALFSILSYLGLLASYIHSIALFKSNVLTRITGSNYQGSFFSYVLTNACLTAHRLLYTLFPFKARNILSENLLRLCLVLILAFYIVYVSITLTPLASVVYCPAQLFFYFEWRPLLRVLQT
;
A
#
# COMPACT_ATOMS: atom_id res chain seq x y z
N MET A 1 -1.86 32.99 20.52
CA MET A 1 -1.04 31.80 20.19
C MET A 1 -1.33 31.44 18.74
N LYS A 2 -0.42 31.76 17.80
CA LYS A 2 -0.58 31.38 16.39
C LYS A 2 -0.41 29.87 16.30
N GLY A 3 -1.51 29.15 16.07
CA GLY A 3 -1.49 27.71 15.79
C GLY A 3 -0.52 27.41 14.65
N TRP A 4 0.25 26.33 14.81
CA TRP A 4 1.32 25.95 13.89
C TRP A 4 0.77 25.51 12.52
N ASN A 5 1.29 26.16 11.47
CA ASN A 5 0.84 26.15 10.07
C ASN A 5 1.56 25.06 9.24
N SER A 6 1.55 23.80 9.68
CA SER A 6 2.22 22.71 8.94
C SER A 6 1.21 21.62 8.58
N ASP A 7 0.65 21.71 7.38
CA ASP A 7 -0.21 20.68 6.78
C ASP A 7 0.55 19.40 6.41
N PHE A 8 1.85 19.31 6.75
CA PHE A 8 2.72 18.16 6.45
C PHE A 8 2.12 16.82 6.87
N ALA A 9 1.64 16.73 8.11
CA ALA A 9 1.04 15.50 8.62
C ALA A 9 -0.28 15.19 7.91
N PHE A 10 -1.05 16.22 7.53
CA PHE A 10 -2.31 16.05 6.78
C PHE A 10 -2.05 15.45 5.39
N TYR A 11 -1.10 15.98 4.63
CA TYR A 11 -0.75 15.44 3.31
C TYR A 11 -0.19 14.01 3.37
N LEU A 12 0.66 13.69 4.36
CA LEU A 12 1.13 12.31 4.54
C LEU A 12 0.00 11.36 4.93
N LEU A 13 -0.92 11.77 5.79
CA LEU A 13 -2.10 10.97 6.13
C LEU A 13 -3.00 10.72 4.91
N GLN A 14 -3.20 11.74 4.07
CA GLN A 14 -3.95 11.60 2.84
C GLN A 14 -3.27 10.61 1.87
N LEU A 15 -1.94 10.64 1.76
CA LEU A 15 -1.18 9.69 0.97
C LEU A 15 -1.28 8.25 1.54
N MET A 16 -1.22 8.09 2.86
CA MET A 16 -1.46 6.80 3.51
C MET A 16 -2.85 6.25 3.20
N ALA A 17 -3.88 7.10 3.26
CA ALA A 17 -5.24 6.72 2.93
C ALA A 17 -5.35 6.26 1.47
N LEU A 18 -4.68 6.95 0.54
CA LEU A 18 -4.64 6.58 -0.87
C LEU A 18 -3.99 5.19 -1.08
N PHE A 19 -2.83 4.92 -0.49
CA PHE A 19 -2.19 3.60 -0.60
C PHE A 19 -3.03 2.50 0.07
N SER A 20 -3.71 2.81 1.17
CA SER A 20 -4.64 1.88 1.82
C SER A 20 -5.80 1.50 0.89
N ILE A 21 -6.42 2.48 0.23
CA ILE A 21 -7.49 2.25 -0.75
C ILE A 21 -6.97 1.39 -1.92
N LEU A 22 -5.80 1.70 -2.48
CA LEU A 22 -5.20 0.92 -3.57
C LEU A 22 -4.94 -0.53 -3.16
N SER A 23 -4.44 -0.75 -1.93
CA SER A 23 -4.24 -2.08 -1.37
C SER A 23 -5.55 -2.86 -1.25
N TYR A 24 -6.59 -2.25 -0.67
CA TYR A 24 -7.91 -2.89 -0.54
C TYR A 24 -8.58 -3.19 -1.87
N LEU A 25 -8.44 -2.31 -2.88
CA LEU A 25 -8.94 -2.57 -4.22
C LEU A 25 -8.21 -3.75 -4.88
N GLY A 26 -6.89 -3.83 -4.72
CA GLY A 26 -6.09 -4.98 -5.19
C GLY A 26 -6.51 -6.29 -4.53
N LEU A 27 -6.77 -6.25 -3.22
CA LEU A 27 -7.25 -7.39 -2.45
C LEU A 27 -8.65 -7.83 -2.91
N LEU A 28 -9.59 -6.89 -3.05
CA LEU A 28 -10.95 -7.15 -3.52
C LEU A 28 -10.96 -7.77 -4.92
N ALA A 29 -10.19 -7.20 -5.86
CA ALA A 29 -10.05 -7.74 -7.21
C ALA A 29 -9.48 -9.16 -7.18
N SER A 30 -8.51 -9.43 -6.31
CA SER A 30 -7.92 -10.77 -6.14
C SER A 30 -8.92 -11.77 -5.57
N TYR A 31 -9.76 -11.36 -4.62
CA TYR A 31 -10.82 -12.21 -4.07
C TYR A 31 -11.87 -12.57 -5.12
N ILE A 32 -12.37 -11.58 -5.86
CA ILE A 32 -13.34 -11.81 -6.95
C ILE A 32 -12.73 -12.75 -7.99
N HIS A 33 -11.48 -12.50 -8.40
CA HIS A 33 -10.77 -13.35 -9.35
C HIS A 33 -10.64 -14.80 -8.87
N SER A 34 -10.32 -14.99 -7.58
CA SER A 34 -10.16 -16.32 -7.00
C SER A 34 -11.49 -17.07 -6.84
N ILE A 35 -12.58 -16.39 -6.46
CA ILE A 35 -13.91 -17.00 -6.35
C ILE A 35 -14.45 -17.39 -7.73
N ALA A 36 -14.22 -16.56 -8.74
CA ALA A 36 -14.64 -16.83 -10.11
C ALA A 36 -13.80 -17.91 -10.82
N LEU A 37 -12.75 -18.44 -10.17
CA LEU A 37 -11.85 -19.48 -10.69
C LEU A 37 -11.24 -19.15 -12.07
N PHE A 38 -11.12 -17.87 -12.41
CA PHE A 38 -10.50 -17.44 -13.65
C PHE A 38 -8.98 -17.70 -13.58
N LYS A 39 -8.42 -18.44 -14.54
CA LYS A 39 -6.96 -18.60 -14.67
C LYS A 39 -6.38 -17.45 -15.49
N SER A 40 -6.13 -16.29 -14.86
CA SER A 40 -5.37 -15.21 -15.49
C SER A 40 -4.07 -14.90 -14.75
N ASN A 41 -2.94 -15.28 -15.36
CA ASN A 41 -1.60 -14.98 -14.83
C ASN A 41 -1.28 -13.48 -14.87
N VAL A 42 -1.91 -12.72 -15.77
CA VAL A 42 -1.69 -11.28 -15.87
C VAL A 42 -2.41 -10.55 -14.74
N LEU A 43 -3.67 -10.90 -14.48
CA LEU A 43 -4.46 -10.23 -13.45
C LEU A 43 -3.90 -10.49 -12.05
N THR A 44 -3.52 -11.73 -11.75
CA THR A 44 -2.89 -12.11 -10.47
C THR A 44 -1.55 -11.43 -10.21
N ARG A 45 -0.78 -11.13 -11.26
CA ARG A 45 0.45 -10.33 -11.17
C ARG A 45 0.15 -8.86 -10.92
N ILE A 46 -0.79 -8.27 -11.65
CA ILE A 46 -1.18 -6.87 -11.47
C ILE A 46 -1.68 -6.64 -10.05
N THR A 47 -2.60 -7.48 -9.58
CA THR A 47 -3.19 -7.31 -8.24
C THR A 47 -2.18 -7.59 -7.13
N GLY A 48 -1.33 -8.61 -7.28
CA GLY A 48 -0.26 -8.93 -6.32
C GLY A 48 0.79 -7.82 -6.22
N SER A 49 1.26 -7.31 -7.35
CA SER A 49 2.23 -6.20 -7.42
C SER A 49 1.65 -4.91 -6.84
N ASN A 50 0.39 -4.59 -7.17
CA ASN A 50 -0.31 -3.42 -6.62
C ASN A 50 -0.50 -3.52 -5.10
N TYR A 51 -0.92 -4.68 -4.59
CA TYR A 51 -1.10 -4.91 -3.16
C TYR A 51 0.23 -4.73 -2.41
N GLN A 52 1.28 -5.40 -2.85
CA GLN A 52 2.56 -5.35 -2.17
C GLN A 52 3.22 -3.97 -2.28
N GLY A 53 3.18 -3.34 -3.46
CA GLY A 53 3.67 -1.97 -3.65
C GLY A 53 2.93 -0.96 -2.78
N SER A 54 1.61 -1.08 -2.69
CA SER A 54 0.80 -0.21 -1.82
C SER A 54 1.13 -0.42 -0.35
N PHE A 55 1.36 -1.66 0.08
CA PHE A 55 1.75 -1.98 1.45
C PHE A 55 3.12 -1.38 1.83
N PHE A 56 4.14 -1.57 0.98
CA PHE A 56 5.46 -0.98 1.25
C PHE A 56 5.44 0.55 1.25
N SER A 57 4.71 1.17 0.32
CA SER A 57 4.55 2.63 0.30
C SER A 57 3.78 3.15 1.50
N TYR A 58 2.79 2.40 2.01
CA TYR A 58 2.10 2.71 3.26
C TYR A 58 3.08 2.67 4.45
N VAL A 59 3.89 1.62 4.56
CA VAL A 59 4.91 1.49 5.62
C VAL A 59 5.93 2.64 5.55
N LEU A 60 6.40 2.97 4.35
CA LEU A 60 7.34 4.07 4.13
C LEU A 60 6.72 5.41 4.55
N THR A 61 5.49 5.69 4.13
CA THR A 61 4.77 6.92 4.49
C THR A 61 4.57 7.01 6.02
N ASN A 62 4.25 5.89 6.67
CA ASN A 62 4.13 5.82 8.12
C ASN A 62 5.48 6.08 8.82
N ALA A 63 6.58 5.50 8.31
CA ALA A 63 7.92 5.74 8.83
C ALA A 63 8.31 7.23 8.71
N CYS A 64 8.00 7.88 7.58
CA CYS A 64 8.20 9.32 7.39
C CYS A 64 7.40 10.15 8.40
N LEU A 65 6.15 9.76 8.67
CA LEU A 65 5.28 10.44 9.64
C LEU A 65 5.81 10.26 11.08
N THR A 66 6.27 9.06 11.45
CA THR A 66 6.90 8.81 12.74
C THR A 66 8.20 9.60 12.90
N ALA A 67 9.06 9.61 11.87
CA ALA A 67 10.32 10.36 11.89
C ALA A 67 10.06 11.87 12.01
N HIS A 68 9.06 12.38 11.30
CA HIS A 68 8.60 13.76 11.41
C HIS A 68 8.16 14.11 12.83
N ARG A 69 7.30 13.29 13.44
CA ARG A 69 6.85 13.49 14.84
C ARG A 69 8.01 13.40 15.83
N LEU A 70 8.96 12.49 15.62
CA LEU A 70 10.15 12.34 16.47
C LEU A 70 11.08 13.55 16.37
N LEU A 71 11.31 14.08 15.17
CA LEU A 71 12.11 15.30 15.00
C LEU A 71 11.45 16.50 15.69
N TYR A 72 10.12 16.57 15.67
CA TYR A 72 9.37 17.60 16.38
C TYR A 72 9.50 17.51 17.90
N THR A 73 9.50 16.31 18.47
CA THR A 73 9.64 16.13 19.92
C THR A 73 11.06 16.39 20.39
N LEU A 74 12.08 16.00 19.60
CA LEU A 74 13.49 16.20 19.94
C LEU A 74 13.97 17.64 19.77
N PHE A 75 13.49 18.36 18.75
CA PHE A 75 13.99 19.70 18.40
C PHE A 75 12.87 20.75 18.21
N PRO A 76 12.09 21.07 19.26
CA PRO A 76 10.91 21.94 19.15
C PRO A 76 11.25 23.35 18.63
N PHE A 77 12.43 23.89 18.96
CA PHE A 77 12.84 25.24 18.57
C PHE A 77 13.43 25.33 17.15
N LYS A 78 14.00 24.24 16.61
CA LYS A 78 14.59 24.20 15.26
C LYS A 78 13.64 23.60 14.21
N ALA A 79 12.57 22.92 14.63
CA ALA A 79 11.64 22.25 13.73
C ALA A 79 10.99 23.20 12.70
N ARG A 80 10.77 24.47 13.07
CA ARG A 80 10.18 25.47 12.17
C ARG A 80 11.06 25.81 10.96
N ASN A 81 12.38 25.71 11.07
CA ASN A 81 13.31 25.97 9.97
C ASN A 81 13.65 24.73 9.15
N ILE A 82 13.62 23.54 9.77
CA ILE A 82 13.97 22.28 9.11
C ILE A 82 12.78 21.76 8.29
N LEU A 83 11.54 21.98 8.77
CA LEU A 83 10.36 21.49 8.10
C LEU A 83 9.76 22.49 7.10
N SER A 84 10.53 22.73 6.05
CA SER A 84 10.09 23.51 4.88
C SER A 84 9.06 22.75 4.04
N GLU A 85 8.15 23.48 3.40
CA GLU A 85 7.23 22.95 2.37
C GLU A 85 7.97 22.23 1.24
N ASN A 86 9.20 22.62 0.93
CA ASN A 86 10.02 21.98 -0.09
C ASN A 86 10.40 20.54 0.30
N LEU A 87 10.68 20.31 1.59
CA LEU A 87 11.00 18.97 2.09
C LEU A 87 9.77 18.06 2.03
N LEU A 88 8.58 18.59 2.32
CA LEU A 88 7.32 17.86 2.15
C LEU A 88 7.11 17.43 0.71
N ARG A 89 7.20 18.38 -0.23
CA ARG A 89 7.02 18.08 -1.67
C ARG A 89 8.03 17.04 -2.14
N LEU A 90 9.30 17.18 -1.75
CA LEU A 90 10.34 16.21 -2.08
C LEU A 90 9.99 14.81 -1.52
N CYS A 91 9.58 14.73 -0.26
CA CYS A 91 9.21 13.47 0.38
C CYS A 91 8.03 12.79 -0.33
N LEU A 92 6.97 13.54 -0.65
CA LEU A 92 5.81 13.03 -1.38
C LEU A 92 6.20 12.49 -2.77
N VAL A 93 7.00 13.25 -3.51
CA VAL A 93 7.49 12.85 -4.84
C VAL A 93 8.34 11.58 -4.74
N LEU A 94 9.22 11.48 -3.74
CA LEU A 94 10.06 10.30 -3.55
C LEU A 94 9.23 9.05 -3.21
N ILE A 95 8.22 9.16 -2.35
CA ILE A 95 7.34 8.04 -2.00
C ILE A 95 6.54 7.58 -3.23
N LEU A 96 6.01 8.52 -4.02
CA LEU A 96 5.29 8.19 -5.25
C LEU A 96 6.21 7.58 -6.32
N ALA A 97 7.41 8.10 -6.48
CA ALA A 97 8.41 7.54 -7.38
C ALA A 97 8.80 6.12 -6.96
N PHE A 98 9.04 5.90 -5.66
CA PHE A 98 9.28 4.56 -5.10
C PHE A 98 8.15 3.60 -5.41
N TYR A 99 6.89 4.01 -5.21
CA TYR A 99 5.72 3.20 -5.53
C TYR A 99 5.69 2.78 -7.00
N ILE A 100 5.86 3.74 -7.92
CA ILE A 100 5.79 3.49 -9.37
C ILE A 100 6.92 2.53 -9.79
N VAL A 101 8.15 2.77 -9.33
CA VAL A 101 9.30 1.93 -9.65
C VAL A 101 9.11 0.53 -9.09
N TYR A 102 8.67 0.41 -7.83
CA TYR A 102 8.44 -0.89 -7.19
C TYR A 102 7.36 -1.70 -7.92
N VAL A 103 6.21 -1.09 -8.24
CA VAL A 103 5.14 -1.74 -9.00
C VAL A 103 5.62 -2.12 -10.40
N SER A 104 6.39 -1.27 -11.08
CA SER A 104 6.92 -1.56 -12.42
C SER A 104 7.88 -2.76 -12.41
N ILE A 105 8.78 -2.83 -11.43
CA ILE A 105 9.72 -3.95 -11.27
C ILE A 105 8.95 -5.24 -10.96
N THR A 106 7.99 -5.19 -10.03
CA THR A 106 7.21 -6.36 -9.61
C THR A 106 6.19 -6.81 -10.65
N LEU A 107 5.87 -5.99 -11.65
CA LEU A 107 5.08 -6.41 -12.80
C LEU A 107 5.88 -7.31 -13.77
N THR A 108 7.21 -7.18 -13.79
CA THR A 108 8.06 -7.97 -14.67
C THR A 108 8.09 -9.45 -14.26
N PRO A 109 8.19 -10.40 -15.21
CA PRO A 109 8.17 -11.82 -14.91
C PRO A 109 9.37 -12.30 -14.07
N LEU A 110 10.46 -11.53 -14.01
CA LEU A 110 11.66 -11.89 -13.24
C LEU A 110 11.48 -11.68 -11.72
N ALA A 111 10.76 -10.64 -11.32
CA ALA A 111 10.51 -10.27 -9.93
C ALA A 111 9.01 -10.33 -9.59
N SER A 112 8.25 -11.16 -10.32
CA SER A 112 6.79 -11.07 -10.30
C SER A 112 6.22 -11.45 -8.94
N VAL A 113 5.43 -10.55 -8.37
CA VAL A 113 4.70 -10.82 -7.14
C VAL A 113 3.30 -11.25 -7.53
N VAL A 114 3.03 -12.54 -7.35
CA VAL A 114 1.77 -13.14 -7.74
C VAL A 114 0.90 -13.30 -6.51
N TYR A 115 -0.35 -12.86 -6.61
CA TYR A 115 -1.34 -13.15 -5.57
C TYR A 115 -1.59 -14.67 -5.53
N CYS A 116 -1.36 -15.28 -4.36
CA CYS A 116 -1.55 -16.71 -4.18
C CYS A 116 -2.98 -17.01 -3.71
N PRO A 117 -3.83 -17.68 -4.52
CA PRO A 117 -5.20 -18.01 -4.15
C PRO A 117 -5.26 -19.04 -3.00
N ALA A 118 -4.14 -19.71 -2.67
CA ALA A 118 -4.04 -20.63 -1.54
C ALA A 118 -4.38 -19.98 -0.19
N GLN A 119 -4.28 -18.65 -0.06
CA GLN A 119 -4.74 -17.93 1.14
C GLN A 119 -6.25 -18.08 1.40
N LEU A 120 -7.04 -18.37 0.36
CA LEU A 120 -8.48 -18.64 0.49
C LEU A 120 -8.80 -20.12 0.69
N PHE A 121 -7.91 -21.03 0.31
CA PHE A 121 -8.17 -22.47 0.45
C PHE A 121 -8.35 -22.89 1.92
N PHE A 122 -7.73 -22.16 2.85
CA PHE A 122 -7.98 -22.34 4.29
C PHE A 122 -9.46 -22.10 4.69
N TYR A 123 -10.20 -21.26 3.95
CA TYR A 123 -11.64 -21.04 4.15
C TYR A 123 -12.50 -22.07 3.40
N PHE A 124 -12.00 -22.68 2.32
CA PHE A 124 -12.72 -23.66 1.51
C PHE A 124 -12.55 -25.10 1.96
N GLU A 125 -11.45 -25.45 2.64
CA GLU A 125 -11.32 -26.76 3.31
C GLU A 125 -12.44 -26.99 4.33
N TRP A 126 -13.07 -25.92 4.82
CA TRP A 126 -14.18 -25.99 5.76
C TRP A 126 -15.59 -25.94 5.13
N ARG A 127 -15.78 -26.19 3.82
CA ARG A 127 -17.13 -26.32 3.23
C ARG A 127 -17.40 -27.63 2.46
N PRO A 128 -18.47 -28.37 2.84
CA PRO A 128 -18.96 -29.60 2.19
C PRO A 128 -19.70 -29.37 0.86
N LEU A 129 -19.52 -28.21 0.20
CA LEU A 129 -20.29 -27.80 -0.98
C LEU A 129 -19.97 -28.60 -2.24
N LEU A 130 -18.81 -29.27 -2.30
CA LEU A 130 -18.49 -30.20 -3.39
C LEU A 130 -19.45 -31.39 -3.44
N ARG A 131 -20.06 -31.74 -2.30
CA ARG A 131 -20.98 -32.90 -2.18
C ARG A 131 -22.40 -32.61 -2.67
N VAL A 132 -22.79 -31.33 -2.78
CA VAL A 132 -24.14 -30.91 -3.22
C VAL A 132 -24.19 -30.63 -4.73
N LEU A 133 -23.06 -30.27 -5.34
CA LEU A 133 -22.94 -30.07 -6.79
C LEU A 133 -22.67 -31.38 -7.56
N GLN A 134 -22.56 -32.52 -6.87
CA GLN A 134 -22.35 -33.85 -7.44
C GLN A 134 -23.58 -34.78 -7.31
N THR A 135 -24.73 -34.25 -6.85
CA THR A 135 -26.04 -34.92 -6.86
C THR A 135 -26.99 -34.19 -7.79
#